data_AF-A0A7W2UQ13-F1
#
_entry.id   AF-A0A7W2UQ13-F1
#
_cell.length_a   1.000
_cell.length_b   1.000
_cell.length_c   1.000
_cell.angle_alpha   90.00
_cell.angle_beta   90.00
_cell.angle_gamma   90.00
#
_symmetry.space_group_name_H-M   'P 1'
#
loop_
_entity.id
_entity.type
_entity.pdbx_description
1 polymer ?
#
loop_
_entity_poly.entity_id
_entity_poly.type
_entity_poly.pdbx_seq_one_letter_code
_entity_poly.pdbx_strand_id
1 'polypeptide(L)' 'MTSTTSCTRAVVEDYLRRAAKGDPERIAAIYAEKVDWMVAENPQVPWIRSRSTRTDVAGHWVDLA' A
#
# COMPACT_ATOMS: atom_id res chain seq x y z
N MET A 1 26.66 -7.58 -0.67
CA MET A 1 25.46 -7.74 -1.53
C MET A 1 24.25 -7.86 -0.63
N THR A 2 23.19 -7.09 -0.89
CA THR A 2 21.93 -7.12 -0.13
C THR A 2 21.16 -8.37 -0.53
N SER A 3 20.68 -9.16 0.43
CA SER A 3 19.82 -10.32 0.14
C SER A 3 18.39 -9.87 -0.14
N THR A 4 17.62 -10.69 -0.87
CA THR A 4 16.19 -10.46 -1.09
C THR A 4 15.45 -10.20 0.21
N THR A 5 15.72 -10.99 1.26
CA THR A 5 15.12 -10.80 2.59
C THR A 5 15.43 -9.42 3.18
N SER A 6 16.67 -8.96 3.10
CA SER A 6 17.05 -7.63 3.61
C SER A 6 16.43 -6.50 2.79
N CYS A 7 16.30 -6.66 1.46
CA CYS A 7 15.59 -5.69 0.61
C CYS A 7 14.10 -5.62 0.95
N THR A 8 13.42 -6.77 1.06
CA THR A 8 12.00 -6.83 1.42
C THR A 8 11.76 -6.20 2.79
N ARG A 9 12.62 -6.48 3.78
CA ARG A 9 12.51 -5.86 5.10
C ARG A 9 12.60 -4.34 5.03
N ALA A 10 13.57 -3.79 4.31
CA ALA A 10 13.72 -2.35 4.16
C ALA A 10 12.48 -1.69 3.53
N VAL A 11 11.87 -2.33 2.52
CA VAL A 11 10.63 -1.86 1.88
C VAL A 11 9.46 -1.86 2.87
N VAL A 12 9.29 -2.94 3.64
CA VAL A 12 8.20 -3.05 4.63
C VAL A 12 8.38 -2.04 5.76
N GLU A 13 9.62 -1.82 6.23
CA GLU A 13 9.88 -0.79 7.25
C GLU A 13 9.57 0.62 6.71
N ASP A 14 9.85 0.90 5.44
CA ASP A 14 9.50 2.18 4.83
C ASP A 14 7.99 2.37 4.66
N TYR A 15 7.28 1.31 4.26
CA TYR A 15 5.83 1.28 4.26
C TYR A 15 5.24 1.65 5.62
N LEU A 16 5.66 0.96 6.69
CA LEU A 16 5.12 1.18 8.03
C LEU A 16 5.37 2.61 8.53
N ARG A 17 6.55 3.18 8.25
CA ARG A 17 6.87 4.57 8.59
C ARG A 17 5.98 5.59 7.85
N ARG A 18 5.64 5.32 6.58
CA ARG A 18 4.75 6.20 5.79
C ARG A 18 3.30 6.05 6.22
N ALA A 19 2.84 4.82 6.44
CA ALA A 19 1.49 4.51 6.89
C ALA A 19 1.17 5.17 8.25
N ALA A 20 2.14 5.15 9.18
CA ALA A 20 1.99 5.82 10.47
C ALA A 20 1.79 7.35 10.39
N LYS A 21 2.17 7.98 9.26
CA LYS A 21 1.96 9.42 9.02
C LYS A 21 0.62 9.75 8.34
N GLY A 22 -0.05 8.75 7.77
CA GLY A 22 -1.38 8.89 7.19
C GLY A 22 -1.46 9.75 5.92
N ASP A 23 -0.37 9.87 5.14
CA ASP A 23 -0.36 10.61 3.87
C ASP A 23 -0.54 9.64 2.69
N PRO A 24 -1.71 9.63 2.01
CA PRO A 24 -2.04 8.66 0.95
C PRO A 24 -1.01 8.61 -0.19
N GLU A 25 -0.56 9.77 -0.67
CA GLU A 25 0.38 9.88 -1.79
C GLU A 25 1.76 9.35 -1.40
N ARG A 26 2.20 9.69 -0.18
CA ARG A 26 3.48 9.19 0.32
C ARG A 26 3.47 7.68 0.55
N ILE A 27 2.36 7.13 1.03
CA ILE A 27 2.21 5.68 1.21
C ILE A 27 2.23 5.00 -0.16
N ALA A 28 1.44 5.49 -1.12
CA ALA A 28 1.37 4.92 -2.46
C ALA A 28 2.72 4.98 -3.21
N ALA A 29 3.54 6.00 -2.99
CA ALA A 29 4.83 6.17 -3.68
C ALA A 29 5.82 4.99 -3.54
N ILE A 30 5.66 4.08 -2.57
CA ILE A 30 6.51 2.88 -2.49
C ILE A 30 6.13 1.80 -3.50
N TYR A 31 4.87 1.82 -3.94
CA TYR A 31 4.31 0.78 -4.79
C TYR A 31 4.82 0.96 -6.22
N ALA A 32 4.94 -0.14 -6.95
CA ALA A 32 5.13 -0.08 -8.39
C ALA A 32 3.89 0.53 -9.07
N GLU A 33 4.07 1.04 -10.29
CA GLU A 33 2.97 1.65 -11.06
C GLU A 33 1.80 0.68 -11.25
N LYS A 34 2.12 -0.59 -11.50
CA LYS A 34 1.22 -1.74 -11.48
C LYS A 34 1.56 -2.61 -10.27
N VAL A 35 0.53 -3.01 -9.53
CA VAL A 35 0.67 -3.84 -8.32
C VAL A 35 -0.48 -4.83 -8.24
N ASP A 36 -0.20 -6.05 -7.79
CA ASP A 36 -1.24 -7.00 -7.43
C ASP A 36 -1.58 -6.87 -5.94
N TRP A 37 -2.38 -5.85 -5.60
CA TRP A 37 -2.81 -5.67 -4.21
C TRP A 37 -4.13 -6.38 -3.99
N MET A 38 -4.03 -7.60 -3.47
CA MET A 38 -5.16 -8.47 -3.17
C MET A 38 -5.66 -8.21 -1.76
N VAL A 39 -6.87 -7.66 -1.64
CA VAL A 39 -7.56 -7.48 -0.36
C VAL A 39 -8.94 -8.12 -0.47
N ALA A 40 -9.28 -8.99 0.48
CA ALA A 40 -10.56 -9.67 0.49
C ALA A 40 -11.71 -8.66 0.66
N GLU A 41 -12.75 -8.81 -0.15
CA GLU A 41 -13.96 -7.98 -0.05
C GLU A 41 -14.62 -8.13 1.31
N ASN A 42 -15.15 -7.03 1.85
CA ASN A 42 -15.89 -7.03 3.10
C ASN A 42 -17.12 -6.12 2.98
N PRO A 43 -18.34 -6.66 3.06
CA PRO A 43 -19.57 -5.87 2.95
C PRO A 43 -19.73 -4.75 3.99
N GLN A 44 -19.05 -4.85 5.14
CA GLN A 44 -19.12 -3.84 6.20
C GLN A 44 -18.19 -2.65 5.98
N VAL A 45 -17.22 -2.76 5.07
CA VAL A 45 -16.25 -1.70 4.73
C VAL A 45 -16.07 -1.66 3.19
N PRO A 46 -17.05 -1.08 2.47
CA PRO A 46 -17.16 -1.20 1.00
C PRO A 46 -16.01 -0.56 0.21
N TRP A 47 -15.18 0.26 0.86
CA TRP A 47 -13.96 0.82 0.28
C TRP A 47 -12.85 -0.23 0.12
N ILE A 48 -12.90 -1.33 0.87
CA ILE A 48 -11.99 -2.47 0.69
C ILE A 48 -12.33 -3.20 -0.61
N ARG A 49 -11.42 -3.08 -1.58
CA ARG A 49 -11.40 -3.85 -2.81
C ARG A 49 -9.95 -4.11 -3.21
N SER A 50 -9.70 -5.08 -4.07
CA SER A 50 -8.41 -5.24 -4.74
C SER A 50 -8.02 -3.97 -5.52
N ARG A 51 -6.72 -3.75 -5.73
CA ARG A 51 -6.16 -2.56 -6.40
C ARG A 51 -5.06 -2.99 -7.35
N SER A 52 -5.00 -2.35 -8.52
CA SER A 52 -4.08 -2.77 -9.60
C SER A 52 -3.04 -1.70 -9.97
N THR A 53 -3.13 -0.50 -9.40
CA THR A 53 -2.20 0.60 -9.66
C THR A 53 -1.82 1.35 -8.40
N ARG A 54 -0.68 2.07 -8.45
CA ARG A 54 -0.27 3.01 -7.40
C ARG A 54 -1.36 4.03 -7.07
N THR A 55 -2.00 4.59 -8.09
CA THR A 55 -3.07 5.58 -7.91
C THR A 55 -4.26 4.98 -7.16
N ASP A 56 -4.64 3.74 -7.49
CA ASP A 56 -5.73 3.08 -6.77
C ASP A 56 -5.34 2.81 -5.29
N VAL A 57 -4.05 2.54 -5.03
CA VAL A 57 -3.53 2.39 -3.66
C VAL A 57 -3.69 3.68 -2.85
N ALA A 58 -3.37 4.83 -3.42
CA ALA A 58 -3.63 6.13 -2.77
C ALA A 58 -5.12 6.30 -2.45
N GLY A 59 -6.00 5.92 -3.40
CA GLY A 59 -7.45 5.93 -3.21
C GLY A 59 -7.92 5.12 -1.99
N HIS A 60 -7.30 3.98 -1.68
CA HIS A 60 -7.63 3.21 -0.47
C HIS A 60 -7.44 4.02 0.82
N TRP A 61 -6.36 4.79 0.92
CA TRP A 61 -6.07 5.58 2.11
C TRP A 61 -6.93 6.85 2.19
N VAL A 62 -7.37 7.38 1.05
CA VAL A 62 -8.38 8.45 1.01
C VAL A 62 -9.74 7.94 1.47
N ASP A 63 -10.16 6.76 1.00
CA ASP A 63 -11.47 6.17 1.33
C ASP A 63 -11.56 5.71 2.81
N LEU A 64 -10.40 5.42 3.44
CA LEU A 64 -10.29 5.00 4.83
C LEU A 64 -10.42 6.16 5.84
N ALA A 65 -10.02 7.38 5.45
CA ALA A 65 -9.98 8.56 6.31
C ALA A 65 -11.39 9.16 6.53
#